data_AF-A0A8T5APU4-F1
#
_entry.id   AF-A0A8T5APU4-F1
#
_cell.length_a   1.000
_cell.length_b   1.000
_cell.length_c   1.000
_cell.angle_alpha   90.00
_cell.angle_beta   90.00
_cell.angle_gamma   90.00
#
_symmetry.space_group_name_H-M   'P 1'
#
loop_
_entity.id
_entity.type
_entity.pdbx_description
1 polymer ?
#
loop_
_entity_poly.entity_id
_entity_poly.type
_entity_poly.pdbx_seq_one_letter_code
_entity_poly.pdbx_strand_id
1 'polypeptide(L)'
;MKPVKVSFEESIAKAVVEAGRCVGCGTCVLVCPFNCLEYANEKPNLVKECKICGICAQACPQYEFSSQNVENLTFGRTRKTDEVFGIYKRLVLARATDNQILKVCQDGGAVTALLLFALKNNLIEGAVVSKSSKEKPFFPYPTFATTAEEILQSAGTKYFYSPNILALAKAVEQKKNNIALVGTPCQIRAVRKMQLAGLKKYVAPLKLLVGLVCSECFIYNDLMENHIHGKLGINPTHIKKINIKGKMLVTLDTETVAIPLAEAKQYARKSCHFCEDFSSEFADISAGGLGLEGWTFMIIRTEKGEELLSATEKAGVITTRDVNSEQNALNLLIKLSKKKHAVK
;
A
#
# COMPACT_ATOMS: atom_id res chain seq x y z
N MET A 1 24.63 3.65 12.16
CA MET A 1 25.09 2.26 12.41
C MET A 1 25.75 1.75 11.13
N LYS A 2 26.94 1.14 11.19
CA LYS A 2 27.52 0.52 9.98
C LYS A 2 26.66 -0.67 9.58
N PRO A 3 26.42 -0.89 8.27
CA PRO A 3 25.62 -2.02 7.83
C PRO A 3 26.28 -3.33 8.26
N VAL A 4 25.52 -4.21 8.92
CA VAL A 4 25.96 -5.59 9.17
C VAL A 4 26.19 -6.24 7.80
N LYS A 5 27.43 -6.64 7.53
CA LYS A 5 27.78 -7.31 6.27
C LYS A 5 27.21 -8.73 6.33
N VAL A 6 26.25 -8.99 5.45
CA VAL A 6 25.63 -10.30 5.27
C VAL A 6 25.24 -10.45 3.80
N SER A 7 25.35 -11.67 3.28
CA SER A 7 24.96 -11.97 1.89
C SER A 7 23.43 -11.98 1.74
N PHE A 8 22.93 -12.07 0.51
CA PHE A 8 21.48 -12.16 0.26
C PHE A 8 20.97 -13.53 0.72
N GLU A 9 21.79 -14.55 0.45
CA GLU A 9 21.61 -15.97 0.69
C GLU A 9 21.50 -16.26 2.19
N GLU A 10 22.45 -15.76 3.00
CA GLU A 10 22.47 -15.98 4.46
C GLU A 10 21.40 -15.15 5.20
N SER A 11 20.90 -14.07 4.59
CA SER A 11 19.90 -13.19 5.20
C SER A 11 18.50 -13.44 4.64
N ILE A 12 18.08 -12.64 3.68
CA ILE A 12 16.68 -12.56 3.25
C ILE A 12 16.25 -13.71 2.36
N ALA A 13 17.16 -14.40 1.65
CA ALA A 13 16.80 -15.60 0.91
C ALA A 13 16.27 -16.67 1.89
N LYS A 14 17.09 -17.05 2.87
CA LYS A 14 16.73 -18.02 3.90
C LYS A 14 15.60 -17.55 4.82
N ALA A 15 15.78 -16.41 5.49
CA ALA A 15 14.88 -15.97 6.56
C ALA A 15 13.53 -15.41 6.05
N VAL A 16 13.45 -15.00 4.77
CA VAL A 16 12.26 -14.32 4.24
C VAL A 16 11.68 -15.01 3.02
N VAL A 17 12.49 -15.34 2.00
CA VAL A 17 11.98 -15.93 0.74
C VAL A 17 11.62 -17.39 0.93
N GLU A 18 12.56 -18.21 1.40
CA GLU A 18 12.37 -19.65 1.65
C GLU A 18 11.38 -19.89 2.79
N ALA A 19 11.41 -19.04 3.82
CA ALA A 19 10.42 -19.06 4.91
C ALA A 19 8.99 -18.63 4.49
N GLY A 20 8.77 -18.24 3.23
CA GLY A 20 7.45 -17.85 2.72
C GLY A 20 6.93 -16.47 3.20
N ARG A 21 7.76 -15.70 3.92
CA ARG A 21 7.44 -14.37 4.45
C ARG A 21 7.54 -13.27 3.39
N CYS A 22 8.22 -13.53 2.26
CA CYS A 22 8.45 -12.55 1.20
C CYS A 22 7.17 -12.10 0.49
N VAL A 23 6.50 -11.08 1.03
CA VAL A 23 6.34 -9.76 0.41
C VAL A 23 6.11 -9.64 -1.11
N GLY A 24 7.20 -9.86 -1.86
CA GLY A 24 7.27 -9.44 -3.26
C GLY A 24 7.39 -7.92 -3.46
N CYS A 25 7.67 -7.12 -2.43
CA CYS A 25 7.69 -5.65 -2.57
C CYS A 25 8.78 -5.08 -3.49
N GLY A 26 9.76 -5.89 -3.92
CA GLY A 26 10.84 -5.45 -4.80
C GLY A 26 11.90 -4.54 -4.15
N THR A 27 11.79 -4.22 -2.86
CA THR A 27 12.72 -3.30 -2.19
C THR A 27 14.17 -3.76 -2.31
N CYS A 28 14.47 -5.03 -2.08
CA CYS A 28 15.83 -5.58 -2.20
C CYS A 28 16.41 -5.46 -3.62
N VAL A 29 15.57 -5.59 -4.65
CA VAL A 29 15.94 -5.38 -6.05
C VAL A 29 16.29 -3.91 -6.28
N LEU A 30 15.41 -2.99 -5.85
CA LEU A 30 15.60 -1.55 -6.00
C LEU A 30 16.91 -1.05 -5.37
N VAL A 31 17.24 -1.53 -4.16
CA VAL A 31 18.34 -0.98 -3.36
C VAL A 31 19.67 -1.69 -3.55
N CYS A 32 19.73 -2.77 -4.33
CA CYS A 32 20.98 -3.50 -4.57
C CYS A 32 21.95 -2.62 -5.38
N PRO A 33 23.07 -2.15 -4.82
CA PRO A 33 23.96 -1.24 -5.54
C PRO A 33 24.76 -1.93 -6.66
N PHE A 34 24.79 -3.26 -6.66
CA PHE A 34 25.52 -4.07 -7.63
C PHE A 34 24.63 -4.73 -8.69
N ASN A 35 23.31 -4.46 -8.64
CA ASN A 35 22.33 -5.07 -9.53
C ASN A 35 22.47 -6.61 -9.59
N CYS A 36 22.65 -7.24 -8.42
CA CYS A 36 22.74 -8.71 -8.29
C CYS A 36 21.38 -9.40 -8.30
N LEU A 37 20.29 -8.64 -8.09
CA LEU A 37 18.94 -9.16 -7.94
C LEU A 37 18.05 -8.65 -9.07
N GLU A 38 17.20 -9.53 -9.60
CA GLU A 38 16.11 -9.20 -10.52
C GLU A 38 14.74 -9.53 -9.90
N TYR A 39 13.70 -8.85 -10.36
CA TYR A 39 12.33 -9.11 -9.93
C TYR A 39 11.65 -10.05 -10.93
N ALA A 40 11.42 -11.29 -10.54
CA ALA A 40 10.79 -12.31 -11.38
C ALA A 40 9.82 -13.16 -10.54
N ASN A 41 8.68 -13.54 -11.13
CA ASN A 41 7.65 -14.34 -10.44
C ASN A 41 7.26 -13.78 -9.05
N GLU A 42 7.10 -12.45 -8.99
CA GLU A 42 6.80 -11.69 -7.77
C GLU A 42 7.83 -11.81 -6.63
N LYS A 43 9.07 -12.19 -6.95
CA LYS A 43 10.14 -12.43 -5.97
C LYS A 43 11.48 -11.90 -6.46
N PRO A 44 12.44 -11.66 -5.54
CA PRO A 44 13.82 -11.39 -5.92
C PRO A 44 14.52 -12.69 -6.31
N ASN A 45 15.19 -12.67 -7.47
CA ASN A 45 16.06 -13.74 -7.94
C ASN A 45 17.49 -13.23 -8.04
N LEU A 46 18.45 -14.02 -7.56
CA LEU A 46 19.86 -13.70 -7.69
C LEU A 46 20.36 -14.07 -9.09
N VAL A 47 20.86 -13.08 -9.81
CA VAL A 47 21.34 -13.22 -11.20
C VAL A 47 22.85 -12.95 -11.34
N LYS A 48 23.48 -12.43 -10.27
CA LYS A 48 24.93 -12.25 -10.16
C LYS A 48 25.37 -12.56 -8.73
N GLU A 49 26.64 -12.89 -8.57
CA GLU A 49 27.25 -13.11 -7.26
C GLU A 49 27.03 -11.91 -6.31
N CYS A 50 26.51 -12.18 -5.11
CA CYS A 50 26.25 -11.17 -4.10
C CYS A 50 27.55 -10.63 -3.48
N LYS A 51 27.68 -9.30 -3.36
CA LYS A 51 28.87 -8.64 -2.78
C LYS A 51 28.79 -8.37 -1.28
N ILE A 52 27.90 -9.08 -0.56
CA ILE A 52 27.86 -9.15 0.92
C ILE A 52 27.78 -7.76 1.60
N CYS A 53 27.01 -6.83 1.01
CA CYS A 53 26.87 -5.47 1.55
C CYS A 53 25.81 -5.35 2.65
N GLY A 54 24.90 -6.33 2.80
CA GLY A 54 23.81 -6.32 3.79
C GLY A 54 22.67 -5.31 3.56
N ILE A 55 22.72 -4.50 2.49
CA ILE A 55 21.74 -3.42 2.27
C ILE A 55 20.32 -3.98 2.06
N CYS A 56 20.17 -5.07 1.30
CA CYS A 56 18.88 -5.69 1.05
C CYS A 56 18.21 -6.21 2.33
N ALA A 57 19.00 -6.74 3.27
CA ALA A 57 18.54 -7.19 4.59
C ALA A 57 18.02 -6.02 5.44
N GLN A 58 18.79 -4.92 5.47
CA GLN A 58 18.40 -3.71 6.19
C GLN A 58 17.15 -3.05 5.61
N ALA A 59 16.95 -3.10 4.30
CA ALA A 59 15.77 -2.52 3.67
C ALA A 59 14.53 -3.44 3.70
N CYS A 60 14.69 -4.76 3.89
CA CYS A 60 13.58 -5.70 3.81
C CYS A 60 12.59 -5.55 4.99
N PRO A 61 11.29 -5.27 4.76
CA PRO A 61 10.30 -5.05 5.82
C PRO A 61 9.95 -6.30 6.64
N GLN A 62 10.40 -7.47 6.18
CA GLN A 62 10.14 -8.79 6.77
C GLN A 62 11.38 -9.39 7.44
N TYR A 63 12.51 -8.69 7.41
CA TYR A 63 13.74 -9.09 8.06
C TYR A 63 14.00 -8.15 9.24
N GLU A 64 13.97 -8.65 10.47
CA GLU A 64 14.30 -7.89 11.70
C GLU A 64 13.63 -6.50 11.76
N PHE A 65 12.30 -6.46 11.70
CA PHE A 65 11.55 -5.21 11.77
C PHE A 65 11.30 -4.80 13.22
N SER A 66 11.71 -3.58 13.60
CA SER A 66 11.41 -2.99 14.91
C SER A 66 10.38 -1.87 14.77
N SER A 67 9.15 -2.13 15.22
CA SER A 67 8.09 -1.13 15.26
C SER A 67 8.48 0.09 16.11
N GLN A 68 9.12 -0.12 17.25
CA GLN A 68 9.56 0.97 18.14
C GLN A 68 10.56 1.91 17.44
N ASN A 69 11.53 1.37 16.70
CA ASN A 69 12.50 2.20 15.98
C ASN A 69 11.83 3.02 14.88
N VAL A 70 10.86 2.43 14.17
CA VAL A 70 10.11 3.12 13.12
C VAL A 70 9.17 4.17 13.71
N GLU A 71 8.54 3.90 14.86
CA GLU A 71 7.70 4.86 15.59
C GLU A 71 8.51 6.05 16.08
N ASN A 72 9.66 5.82 16.70
CA ASN A 72 10.53 6.89 17.15
C ASN A 72 11.03 7.73 15.96
N LEU A 73 11.42 7.10 14.84
CA LEU A 73 11.78 7.82 13.63
C LEU A 73 10.63 8.67 13.07
N THR A 74 9.41 8.14 13.07
CA THR A 74 8.27 8.74 12.35
C THR A 74 7.50 9.76 13.20
N PHE A 75 7.36 9.48 14.49
CA PHE A 75 6.47 10.18 15.42
C PHE A 75 7.20 10.77 16.64
N GLY A 76 8.50 10.49 16.81
CA GLY A 76 9.28 10.96 17.95
C GLY A 76 8.94 10.28 19.27
N ARG A 77 8.13 9.23 19.25
CA ARG A 77 7.71 8.44 20.42
C ARG A 77 7.27 7.04 20.01
N THR A 78 7.13 6.16 20.98
CA THR A 78 6.48 4.86 20.80
C THR A 78 4.97 4.93 21.10
N ARG A 79 4.22 3.94 20.60
CA ARG A 79 2.77 3.85 20.82
C ARG A 79 2.41 3.56 22.27
N LYS A 80 1.23 4.00 22.70
CA LYS A 80 0.57 3.61 23.94
C LYS A 80 -0.24 2.32 23.73
N THR A 81 -0.66 1.69 24.82
CA THR A 81 -1.41 0.42 24.79
C THR A 81 -2.79 0.53 24.16
N ASP A 82 -3.42 1.71 24.24
CA ASP A 82 -4.73 2.02 23.68
C ASP A 82 -4.69 2.44 22.20
N GLU A 83 -3.50 2.70 21.64
CA GLU A 83 -3.28 3.02 20.22
C GLU A 83 -3.28 1.75 19.33
N VAL A 84 -4.42 1.06 19.33
CA VAL A 84 -4.61 -0.28 18.74
C VAL A 84 -4.31 -0.34 17.24
N PHE A 85 -4.50 0.75 16.50
CA PHE A 85 -4.28 0.85 15.05
C PHE A 85 -3.17 1.87 14.71
N GLY A 86 -2.21 1.99 15.62
CA GLY A 86 -1.02 2.82 15.50
C GLY A 86 -1.23 4.24 16.00
N ILE A 87 -0.12 4.99 16.12
CA ILE A 87 -0.13 6.39 16.49
C ILE A 87 -0.88 7.21 15.44
N TYR A 88 -1.77 8.09 15.89
CA TYR A 88 -2.46 9.04 15.04
C TYR A 88 -2.80 10.33 15.80
N LYS A 89 -3.06 11.40 15.05
CA LYS A 89 -3.43 12.73 15.54
C LYS A 89 -4.92 13.01 15.33
N ARG A 90 -5.45 12.61 14.17
CA ARG A 90 -6.82 12.87 13.76
C ARG A 90 -7.38 11.68 12.99
N LEU A 91 -8.66 11.37 13.22
CA LEU A 91 -9.39 10.31 12.51
C LEU A 91 -10.69 10.90 11.99
N VAL A 92 -10.90 10.86 10.68
CA VAL A 92 -12.12 11.35 10.03
C VAL A 92 -12.61 10.37 8.95
N LEU A 93 -13.86 10.52 8.57
CA LEU A 93 -14.39 9.99 7.32
C LEU A 93 -14.26 11.06 6.25
N ALA A 94 -13.68 10.74 5.10
CA ALA A 94 -13.43 11.67 4.02
C ALA A 94 -14.04 11.21 2.69
N ARG A 95 -14.49 12.17 1.88
CA ARG A 95 -15.01 11.94 0.54
C ARG A 95 -14.57 13.06 -0.40
N ALA A 96 -14.18 12.71 -1.62
CA ALA A 96 -13.89 13.66 -2.68
C ALA A 96 -15.17 14.38 -3.14
N THR A 97 -15.05 15.65 -3.51
CA THR A 97 -16.17 16.43 -4.08
C THR A 97 -16.25 16.36 -5.59
N ASP A 98 -15.16 15.97 -6.26
CA ASP A 98 -15.08 15.89 -7.72
C ASP A 98 -15.78 14.63 -8.27
N ASN A 99 -16.78 14.83 -9.12
CA ASN A 99 -17.53 13.76 -9.79
C ASN A 99 -16.67 12.88 -10.70
N GLN A 100 -15.58 13.39 -11.29
CA GLN A 100 -14.66 12.57 -12.09
C GLN A 100 -13.98 11.52 -11.21
N ILE A 101 -13.58 11.90 -9.99
CA ILE A 101 -12.99 10.98 -9.00
C ILE A 101 -14.03 9.97 -8.53
N LEU A 102 -15.23 10.45 -8.19
CA LEU A 102 -16.31 9.60 -7.65
C LEU A 102 -16.75 8.50 -8.63
N LYS A 103 -16.62 8.73 -9.95
CA LYS A 103 -16.92 7.72 -10.98
C LYS A 103 -15.94 6.54 -10.98
N VAL A 104 -14.69 6.75 -10.58
CA VAL A 104 -13.62 5.75 -10.70
C VAL A 104 -13.07 5.26 -9.36
N CYS A 105 -13.45 5.87 -8.24
CA CYS A 105 -12.88 5.54 -6.95
C CYS A 105 -13.42 4.23 -6.34
N GLN A 106 -12.62 3.64 -5.45
CA GLN A 106 -13.04 2.45 -4.71
C GLN A 106 -14.11 2.77 -3.67
N ASP A 107 -13.83 3.76 -2.83
CA ASP A 107 -14.68 4.15 -1.69
C ASP A 107 -15.07 5.62 -1.82
N GLY A 108 -14.55 6.51 -0.96
CA GLY A 108 -14.83 7.95 -1.02
C GLY A 108 -13.91 8.76 -1.93
N GLY A 109 -12.91 8.16 -2.58
CA GLY A 109 -12.00 8.86 -3.50
C GLY A 109 -10.98 9.82 -2.85
N ALA A 110 -10.88 9.81 -1.52
CA ALA A 110 -10.05 10.76 -0.76
C ALA A 110 -8.57 10.73 -1.16
N VAL A 111 -7.97 9.55 -1.37
CA VAL A 111 -6.55 9.43 -1.76
C VAL A 111 -6.29 10.08 -3.12
N THR A 112 -7.15 9.80 -4.11
CA THR A 112 -7.03 10.38 -5.45
C THR A 112 -7.20 11.90 -5.40
N ALA A 113 -8.20 12.41 -4.67
CA ALA A 113 -8.41 13.84 -4.51
C ALA A 113 -7.20 14.54 -3.86
N LEU A 114 -6.64 13.92 -2.82
CA LEU A 114 -5.47 14.41 -2.12
C LEU A 114 -4.24 14.47 -3.03
N LEU A 115 -3.98 13.43 -3.83
CA LEU A 115 -2.86 13.42 -4.78
C LEU A 115 -3.04 14.45 -5.89
N LEU A 116 -4.24 14.58 -6.46
CA LEU A 116 -4.53 15.58 -7.49
C LEU A 116 -4.38 17.00 -6.96
N PHE A 117 -4.85 17.25 -5.73
CA PHE A 117 -4.65 18.52 -5.05
C PHE A 117 -3.15 18.80 -4.83
N ALA A 118 -2.41 17.83 -4.32
CA ALA A 118 -0.97 17.99 -4.08
C ALA A 118 -0.19 18.24 -5.38
N LEU A 119 -0.54 17.56 -6.47
CA LEU A 119 0.08 17.76 -7.78
C LEU A 119 -0.27 19.15 -8.34
N LYS A 120 -1.55 19.55 -8.33
CA LYS A 120 -2.02 20.85 -8.82
C LYS A 120 -1.35 22.03 -8.09
N ASN A 121 -1.08 21.86 -6.80
CA ASN A 121 -0.45 22.89 -5.97
C ASN A 121 1.08 22.75 -5.88
N ASN A 122 1.71 21.93 -6.73
CA ASN A 122 3.17 21.70 -6.76
C ASN A 122 3.77 21.21 -5.42
N LEU A 123 2.96 20.61 -4.54
CA LEU A 123 3.42 19.96 -3.31
C LEU A 123 4.13 18.64 -3.61
N ILE A 124 3.75 18.01 -4.72
CA ILE A 124 4.43 16.85 -5.30
C ILE A 124 4.63 17.06 -6.80
N GLU A 125 5.69 16.49 -7.34
CA GLU A 125 6.01 16.42 -8.77
C GLU A 125 5.49 15.12 -9.41
N GLY A 126 5.02 14.19 -8.60
CA GLY A 126 4.47 12.91 -9.04
C GLY A 126 4.18 11.98 -7.87
N ALA A 127 3.50 10.88 -8.18
CA ALA A 127 3.09 9.87 -7.22
C ALA A 127 3.48 8.47 -7.71
N VAL A 128 4.12 7.70 -6.83
CA VAL A 128 4.26 6.26 -6.97
C VAL A 128 2.93 5.61 -6.60
N VAL A 129 2.28 5.02 -7.59
CA VAL A 129 0.93 4.44 -7.54
C VAL A 129 0.88 3.11 -8.29
N SER A 130 -0.29 2.48 -8.33
CA SER A 130 -0.53 1.26 -9.12
C SER A 130 -1.62 1.49 -10.17
N LYS A 131 -1.30 1.20 -11.43
CA LYS A 131 -2.28 1.16 -12.52
C LYS A 131 -2.72 -0.28 -12.80
N SER A 132 -3.81 -0.45 -13.55
CA SER A 132 -4.21 -1.74 -14.11
C SER A 132 -3.64 -1.93 -15.51
N SER A 133 -3.22 -3.15 -15.83
CA SER A 133 -2.88 -3.55 -17.20
C SER A 133 -4.07 -3.38 -18.13
N LYS A 134 -3.79 -2.99 -19.38
CA LYS A 134 -4.77 -2.96 -20.47
C LYS A 134 -5.04 -4.35 -21.04
N GLU A 135 -4.06 -5.24 -20.96
CA GLU A 135 -4.14 -6.61 -21.51
C GLU A 135 -4.74 -7.60 -20.51
N LYS A 136 -4.50 -7.38 -19.21
CA LYS A 136 -4.99 -8.23 -18.12
C LYS A 136 -5.83 -7.40 -17.15
N PRO A 137 -7.18 -7.45 -17.22
CA PRO A 137 -8.06 -6.67 -16.36
C PRO A 137 -7.70 -6.81 -14.89
N PHE A 138 -7.66 -5.71 -14.14
CA PHE A 138 -7.26 -5.64 -12.72
C PHE A 138 -5.83 -6.09 -12.38
N PHE A 139 -5.06 -6.66 -13.31
CA PHE A 139 -3.66 -6.99 -13.06
C PHE A 139 -2.86 -5.71 -12.79
N PRO A 140 -2.32 -5.52 -11.59
CA PRO A 140 -1.73 -4.25 -11.22
C PRO A 140 -0.26 -4.17 -11.63
N TYR A 141 0.21 -2.97 -11.97
CA TYR A 141 1.63 -2.71 -12.16
C TYR A 141 2.05 -1.37 -11.54
N PRO A 142 3.27 -1.29 -11.00
CA PRO A 142 3.77 -0.09 -10.35
C PRO A 142 4.01 1.01 -11.38
N THR A 143 3.61 2.24 -11.07
CA THR A 143 3.75 3.40 -11.96
C THR A 143 4.19 4.63 -11.18
N PHE A 144 5.13 5.39 -11.73
CA PHE A 144 5.39 6.76 -11.31
C PHE A 144 4.56 7.69 -12.20
N ALA A 145 3.44 8.18 -11.64
CA ALA A 145 2.48 9.04 -12.31
C ALA A 145 2.85 10.52 -12.08
N THR A 146 2.95 11.31 -13.15
CA THR A 146 3.32 12.73 -13.10
C THR A 146 2.23 13.66 -13.62
N THR A 147 1.12 13.11 -14.10
CA THR A 147 -0.03 13.91 -14.56
C THR A 147 -1.31 13.54 -13.81
N ALA A 148 -2.29 14.46 -13.84
CA ALA A 148 -3.60 14.24 -13.24
C ALA A 148 -4.31 13.01 -13.84
N GLU A 149 -4.24 12.85 -15.16
CA GLU A 149 -4.80 11.71 -15.89
C GLU A 149 -4.18 10.38 -15.42
N GLU A 150 -2.86 10.34 -15.26
CA GLU A 150 -2.19 9.13 -14.78
C GLU A 150 -2.55 8.79 -13.32
N ILE A 151 -2.77 9.79 -12.47
CA ILE A 151 -3.26 9.60 -11.09
C ILE A 151 -4.70 9.10 -11.10
N LEU A 152 -5.59 9.68 -11.92
CA LEU A 152 -6.97 9.22 -12.06
C LEU A 152 -7.05 7.77 -12.55
N GLN A 153 -6.23 7.39 -13.54
CA GLN A 153 -6.14 6.00 -14.04
C GLN A 153 -5.64 5.00 -12.99
N SER A 154 -4.99 5.46 -11.91
CA SER A 154 -4.56 4.61 -10.81
C SER A 154 -5.67 4.35 -9.77
N ALA A 155 -6.79 5.08 -9.83
CA ALA A 155 -7.90 4.96 -8.88
C ALA A 155 -8.55 3.55 -8.91
N GLY A 156 -9.25 3.23 -7.83
CA GLY A 156 -9.88 1.93 -7.62
C GLY A 156 -8.90 0.87 -7.11
N THR A 157 -9.40 -0.05 -6.28
CA THR A 157 -8.58 -1.10 -5.68
C THR A 157 -8.34 -2.22 -6.66
N LYS A 158 -7.09 -2.66 -6.75
CA LYS A 158 -6.71 -3.91 -7.39
C LYS A 158 -6.34 -4.84 -6.24
N TYR A 159 -7.09 -5.93 -6.06
CA TYR A 159 -6.90 -6.85 -4.93
C TYR A 159 -5.68 -7.78 -5.08
N PHE A 160 -4.94 -7.64 -6.17
CA PHE A 160 -3.71 -8.36 -6.46
C PHE A 160 -2.49 -7.53 -6.05
N TYR A 161 -1.34 -8.19 -5.86
CA TYR A 161 -0.15 -7.50 -5.38
C TYR A 161 0.53 -6.66 -6.46
N SER A 162 0.89 -5.41 -6.12
CA SER A 162 1.67 -4.52 -6.99
C SER A 162 2.92 -4.05 -6.26
N PRO A 163 4.15 -4.28 -6.76
CA PRO A 163 5.38 -3.84 -6.11
C PRO A 163 5.66 -2.34 -6.37
N ASN A 164 4.80 -1.45 -5.86
CA ASN A 164 4.86 0.01 -6.11
C ASN A 164 6.25 0.62 -5.87
N ILE A 165 7.01 0.09 -4.90
CA ILE A 165 8.38 0.54 -4.60
C ILE A 165 9.29 0.51 -5.83
N LEU A 166 9.12 -0.43 -6.77
CA LEU A 166 9.94 -0.49 -7.98
C LEU A 166 9.78 0.75 -8.87
N ALA A 167 8.62 1.43 -8.84
CA ALA A 167 8.43 2.68 -9.58
C ALA A 167 9.24 3.86 -9.01
N LEU A 168 9.82 3.74 -7.81
CA LEU A 168 10.76 4.75 -7.29
C LEU A 168 12.02 4.86 -8.15
N ALA A 169 12.44 3.78 -8.83
CA ALA A 169 13.59 3.82 -9.72
C ALA A 169 13.43 4.91 -10.79
N LYS A 170 12.27 4.94 -11.45
CA LYS A 170 11.93 5.94 -12.48
C LYS A 170 11.91 7.36 -11.91
N ALA A 171 11.38 7.54 -10.70
CA ALA A 171 11.31 8.86 -10.09
C ALA A 171 12.72 9.40 -9.71
N VAL A 172 13.60 8.51 -9.23
CA VAL A 172 15.01 8.83 -8.94
C VAL A 172 15.80 9.11 -10.22
N GLU A 173 15.59 8.33 -11.27
CA GLU A 173 16.19 8.55 -12.60
C GLU A 173 15.81 9.93 -13.16
N GLN A 174 14.54 10.33 -12.98
CA GLN A 174 14.02 11.65 -13.35
C GLN A 174 14.40 12.78 -12.39
N LYS A 175 15.24 12.51 -11.38
CA LYS A 175 15.73 13.48 -10.38
C LYS A 175 14.61 14.26 -9.67
N LYS A 176 13.46 13.61 -9.46
CA LYS A 176 12.32 14.18 -8.73
C LYS A 176 12.62 14.23 -7.23
N ASN A 177 12.18 15.29 -6.57
CA ASN A 177 12.50 15.57 -5.16
C ASN A 177 11.26 15.63 -4.26
N ASN A 178 10.08 15.89 -4.82
CA ASN A 178 8.83 15.92 -4.07
C ASN A 178 7.88 14.84 -4.57
N ILE A 179 7.97 13.65 -4.00
CA ILE A 179 7.21 12.47 -4.46
C ILE A 179 6.24 12.01 -3.37
N ALA A 180 5.02 11.69 -3.78
CA ALA A 180 4.11 10.88 -2.98
C ALA A 180 4.32 9.39 -3.26
N LEU A 181 4.18 8.54 -2.25
CA LEU A 181 4.05 7.10 -2.44
C LEU A 181 2.73 6.64 -1.83
N VAL A 182 1.90 5.98 -2.65
CA VAL A 182 0.73 5.23 -2.19
C VAL A 182 1.13 3.76 -2.12
N GLY A 183 1.00 3.16 -0.94
CA GLY A 183 1.38 1.76 -0.76
C GLY A 183 0.56 1.06 0.32
N THR A 184 0.63 -0.27 0.32
CA THR A 184 0.08 -1.10 1.39
C THR A 184 1.00 -1.09 2.63
N PRO A 185 0.57 -1.60 3.80
CA PRO A 185 1.35 -1.51 5.03
C PRO A 185 2.77 -2.05 4.91
N CYS A 186 2.93 -3.16 4.19
CA CYS A 186 4.24 -3.77 3.97
C CYS A 186 5.19 -2.89 3.12
N GLN A 187 4.66 -2.06 2.23
CA GLN A 187 5.45 -1.11 1.44
C GLN A 187 5.80 0.14 2.25
N ILE A 188 4.88 0.63 3.07
CA ILE A 188 5.17 1.71 4.02
C ILE A 188 6.27 1.28 5.00
N ARG A 189 6.18 0.07 5.56
CA ARG A 189 7.22 -0.54 6.40
C ARG A 189 8.58 -0.59 5.68
N ALA A 190 8.60 -0.97 4.41
CA ALA A 190 9.83 -1.01 3.62
C ALA A 190 10.45 0.38 3.44
N VAL A 191 9.63 1.40 3.12
CA VAL A 191 10.09 2.79 3.03
C VAL A 191 10.70 3.26 4.34
N ARG A 192 10.05 2.97 5.49
CA ARG A 192 10.58 3.35 6.80
C ARG A 192 11.87 2.61 7.15
N LYS A 193 12.01 1.32 6.79
CA LYS A 193 13.31 0.62 6.90
C LYS A 193 14.39 1.25 6.03
N MET A 194 14.07 1.64 4.79
CA MET A 194 15.01 2.36 3.93
C MET A 194 15.45 3.71 4.54
N GLN A 195 14.54 4.41 5.23
CA GLN A 195 14.87 5.64 5.98
C GLN A 195 15.81 5.35 7.15
N LEU A 196 15.52 4.34 7.99
CA LEU A 196 16.40 3.92 9.08
C LEU A 196 17.79 3.47 8.59
N ALA A 197 17.84 2.80 7.44
CA ALA A 197 19.07 2.35 6.79
C ALA A 197 19.85 3.50 6.11
N GLY A 198 19.31 4.72 6.10
CA GLY A 198 19.99 5.89 5.51
C GLY A 198 20.09 5.84 3.99
N LEU A 199 19.18 5.13 3.31
CA LEU A 199 19.17 4.98 1.83
C LEU A 199 18.61 6.23 1.14
N LYS A 200 19.24 7.39 1.39
CA LYS A 200 18.79 8.73 1.02
C LYS A 200 18.46 8.87 -0.48
N LYS A 201 19.19 8.16 -1.36
CA LYS A 201 18.93 8.12 -2.81
C LYS A 201 17.45 7.84 -3.13
N TYR A 202 16.82 6.92 -2.39
CA TYR A 202 15.45 6.49 -2.66
C TYR A 202 14.41 7.20 -1.78
N VAL A 203 14.78 7.54 -0.54
CA VAL A 203 13.80 8.02 0.47
C VAL A 203 13.82 9.52 0.71
N ALA A 204 14.91 10.24 0.39
CA ALA A 204 14.93 11.69 0.54
C ALA A 204 13.93 12.41 -0.39
N PRO A 205 13.68 11.92 -1.61
CA PRO A 205 12.61 12.45 -2.48
C PRO A 205 11.18 12.20 -1.99
N LEU A 206 10.97 11.22 -1.10
CA LEU A 206 9.63 10.89 -0.61
C LEU A 206 9.18 11.92 0.41
N LYS A 207 8.23 12.77 0.00
CA LYS A 207 7.67 13.81 0.86
C LYS A 207 6.32 13.43 1.44
N LEU A 208 5.58 12.51 0.83
CA LEU A 208 4.28 12.09 1.35
C LEU A 208 4.13 10.56 1.25
N LEU A 209 3.79 9.91 2.35
CA LEU A 209 3.46 8.48 2.37
C LEU A 209 1.98 8.29 2.69
N VAL A 210 1.21 7.80 1.71
CA VAL A 210 -0.18 7.40 1.89
C VAL A 210 -0.27 5.89 1.99
N GLY A 211 -0.66 5.40 3.17
CA GLY A 211 -0.78 3.98 3.47
C GLY A 211 -2.21 3.47 3.29
N LEU A 212 -2.44 2.51 2.41
CA LEU A 212 -3.75 1.89 2.28
C LEU A 212 -3.98 0.87 3.39
N VAL A 213 -5.17 0.85 3.98
CA VAL A 213 -5.58 -0.22 4.90
C VAL A 213 -5.62 -1.54 4.14
N CYS A 214 -5.02 -2.60 4.68
CA CYS A 214 -4.89 -3.88 3.98
C CYS A 214 -4.93 -5.07 4.94
N SER A 215 -5.81 -6.04 4.65
CA SER A 215 -5.80 -7.34 5.33
C SER A 215 -4.92 -8.34 4.58
N GLU A 216 -5.16 -8.48 3.28
CA GLU A 216 -4.47 -9.43 2.41
C GLU A 216 -4.60 -9.00 0.95
N CYS A 217 -3.76 -9.60 0.11
CA CYS A 217 -3.88 -9.55 -1.34
C CYS A 217 -3.95 -10.98 -1.89
N PHE A 218 -4.38 -11.12 -3.14
CA PHE A 218 -4.60 -12.41 -3.79
C PHE A 218 -3.61 -12.63 -4.93
N ILE A 219 -3.43 -13.89 -5.30
CA ILE A 219 -2.64 -14.29 -6.47
C ILE A 219 -3.54 -14.14 -7.70
N TYR A 220 -3.07 -13.38 -8.70
CA TYR A 220 -3.89 -13.02 -9.86
C TYR A 220 -4.38 -14.25 -10.64
N ASN A 221 -3.46 -15.12 -11.07
CA ASN A 221 -3.83 -16.30 -11.87
C ASN A 221 -4.79 -17.21 -11.09
N ASP A 222 -4.60 -17.36 -9.78
CA ASP A 222 -5.42 -18.27 -8.99
C ASP A 222 -6.85 -17.75 -8.77
N LEU A 223 -6.99 -16.47 -8.41
CA LEU A 223 -8.31 -15.89 -8.13
C LEU A 223 -9.01 -15.40 -9.41
N MET A 224 -8.33 -14.65 -10.28
CA MET A 224 -8.98 -14.07 -11.47
C MET A 224 -9.18 -15.13 -12.55
N GLU A 225 -8.11 -15.84 -12.93
CA GLU A 225 -8.16 -16.77 -14.07
C GLU A 225 -8.78 -18.12 -13.68
N ASN A 226 -8.31 -18.76 -12.61
CA ASN A 226 -8.80 -20.10 -12.27
C ASN A 226 -10.18 -20.07 -11.59
N HIS A 227 -10.40 -19.11 -10.69
CA HIS A 227 -11.63 -19.05 -9.91
C HIS A 227 -12.74 -18.23 -10.57
N ILE A 228 -12.54 -16.91 -10.71
CA ILE A 228 -13.57 -16.01 -11.25
C ILE A 228 -13.90 -16.36 -12.70
N HIS A 229 -12.87 -16.51 -13.55
CA HIS A 229 -13.07 -16.89 -14.94
C HIS A 229 -13.35 -18.39 -15.11
N GLY A 230 -12.44 -19.25 -14.66
CA GLY A 230 -12.54 -20.70 -14.90
C GLY A 230 -13.70 -21.39 -14.19
N LYS A 231 -13.91 -21.12 -12.89
CA LYS A 231 -14.95 -21.79 -12.09
C LYS A 231 -16.31 -21.09 -12.16
N LEU A 232 -16.34 -19.76 -12.09
CA LEU A 232 -17.60 -19.00 -12.08
C LEU A 232 -18.07 -18.57 -13.47
N GLY A 233 -17.25 -18.75 -14.52
CA GLY A 233 -17.60 -18.39 -15.90
C GLY A 233 -17.64 -16.88 -16.17
N ILE A 234 -17.13 -16.06 -15.26
CA ILE A 234 -17.18 -14.60 -15.38
C ILE A 234 -16.01 -14.13 -16.26
N ASN A 235 -16.30 -13.48 -17.38
CA ASN A 235 -15.25 -12.89 -18.21
C ASN A 235 -14.62 -11.67 -17.50
N PRO A 236 -13.30 -11.67 -17.20
CA PRO A 236 -12.65 -10.56 -16.51
C PRO A 236 -12.81 -9.18 -17.18
N THR A 237 -13.00 -9.14 -18.50
CA THR A 237 -13.17 -7.88 -19.25
C THR A 237 -14.50 -7.18 -18.97
N HIS A 238 -15.51 -7.90 -18.48
CA HIS A 238 -16.83 -7.35 -18.16
C HIS A 238 -16.92 -6.88 -16.69
N ILE A 239 -15.89 -7.12 -15.88
CA ILE A 239 -15.87 -6.70 -14.48
C ILE A 239 -15.58 -5.20 -14.41
N LYS A 240 -16.49 -4.43 -13.83
CA LYS A 240 -16.32 -2.99 -13.59
C LYS A 240 -15.64 -2.68 -12.28
N LYS A 241 -15.95 -3.46 -11.25
CA LYS A 241 -15.44 -3.22 -9.90
C LYS A 241 -15.39 -4.52 -9.12
N ILE A 242 -14.34 -4.65 -8.32
CA ILE A 242 -14.27 -5.66 -7.25
C ILE A 242 -14.29 -4.90 -5.93
N ASN A 243 -14.99 -5.41 -4.92
CA ASN A 243 -14.97 -4.85 -3.57
C ASN A 243 -15.00 -5.95 -2.51
N ILE A 244 -14.48 -5.69 -1.32
CA ILE A 244 -14.56 -6.62 -0.18
C ILE A 244 -15.29 -5.95 0.99
N LYS A 245 -16.50 -6.42 1.27
CA LYS A 245 -17.37 -5.97 2.37
C LYS A 245 -18.03 -7.18 3.02
N GLY A 246 -17.27 -7.95 3.81
CA GLY A 246 -17.72 -9.23 4.38
C GLY A 246 -17.85 -10.39 3.38
N LYS A 247 -18.02 -10.09 2.09
CA LYS A 247 -17.92 -10.96 0.91
C LYS A 247 -17.06 -10.26 -0.15
N MET A 248 -16.53 -11.00 -1.11
CA MET A 248 -15.94 -10.41 -2.31
C MET A 248 -17.06 -10.18 -3.33
N LEU A 249 -17.29 -8.93 -3.69
CA LEU A 249 -18.33 -8.48 -4.61
C LEU A 249 -17.67 -8.21 -5.96
N VAL A 250 -18.13 -8.89 -7.00
CA VAL A 250 -17.69 -8.72 -8.39
C VAL A 250 -18.85 -8.06 -9.15
N THR A 251 -18.73 -6.77 -9.40
CA THR A 251 -19.73 -5.97 -10.11
C THR A 251 -19.47 -6.01 -11.61
N LEU A 252 -20.47 -6.49 -12.35
CA LEU A 252 -20.55 -6.55 -13.80
C LEU A 252 -21.43 -5.40 -14.31
N ASP A 253 -21.65 -5.34 -15.63
CA ASP A 253 -22.57 -4.38 -16.24
C ASP A 253 -24.03 -4.57 -15.79
N THR A 254 -24.47 -5.81 -15.54
CA THR A 254 -25.88 -6.16 -15.28
C THR A 254 -26.17 -6.52 -13.83
N GLU A 255 -25.19 -7.05 -13.11
CA GLU A 255 -25.38 -7.63 -11.78
C GLU A 255 -24.13 -7.53 -10.90
N THR A 256 -24.26 -7.93 -9.64
CA THR A 256 -23.12 -8.09 -8.73
C THR A 256 -23.12 -9.50 -8.17
N VAL A 257 -22.05 -10.25 -8.47
CA VAL A 257 -21.85 -11.61 -7.98
C VAL A 257 -21.09 -11.55 -6.64
N ALA A 258 -21.59 -12.25 -5.63
CA ALA A 258 -20.98 -12.29 -4.30
C ALA A 258 -20.28 -13.63 -4.04
N ILE A 259 -18.95 -13.59 -3.89
CA ILE A 259 -18.10 -14.73 -3.55
C ILE A 259 -17.88 -14.73 -2.02
N PRO A 260 -18.17 -15.83 -1.31
CA PRO A 260 -17.86 -15.97 0.11
C PRO A 260 -16.37 -15.69 0.40
N LEU A 261 -16.07 -14.93 1.46
CA LEU A 261 -14.67 -14.63 1.78
C LEU A 261 -13.84 -15.88 2.07
N ALA A 262 -14.42 -16.92 2.67
CA ALA A 262 -13.71 -18.17 2.93
C ALA A 262 -13.20 -18.83 1.63
N GLU A 263 -13.95 -18.70 0.54
CA GLU A 263 -13.58 -19.20 -0.78
C GLU A 263 -12.50 -18.34 -1.42
N ALA A 264 -12.70 -17.01 -1.47
CA ALA A 264 -11.70 -16.10 -2.03
C ALA A 264 -10.34 -16.20 -1.30
N LYS A 265 -10.36 -16.38 0.03
CA LYS A 265 -9.16 -16.49 0.89
C LYS A 265 -8.28 -17.70 0.57
N GLN A 266 -8.79 -18.73 -0.11
CA GLN A 266 -7.97 -19.85 -0.56
C GLN A 266 -6.86 -19.39 -1.53
N TYR A 267 -7.08 -18.27 -2.21
CA TYR A 267 -6.17 -17.66 -3.18
C TYR A 267 -5.38 -16.48 -2.59
N ALA A 268 -5.46 -16.26 -1.27
CA ALA A 268 -4.72 -15.21 -0.60
C ALA A 268 -3.22 -15.51 -0.58
N ARG A 269 -2.41 -14.47 -0.72
CA ARG A 269 -0.96 -14.58 -0.70
C ARG A 269 -0.50 -15.02 0.70
N LYS A 270 0.19 -16.16 0.78
CA LYS A 270 0.65 -16.75 2.06
C LYS A 270 1.41 -15.75 2.95
N SER A 271 2.22 -14.89 2.35
CA SER A 271 3.00 -13.87 3.06
C SER A 271 2.14 -12.89 3.88
N CYS A 272 0.89 -12.65 3.49
CA CYS A 272 -0.01 -11.75 4.20
C CYS A 272 -0.36 -12.25 5.61
N HIS A 273 -0.23 -13.56 5.85
CA HIS A 273 -0.41 -14.15 7.18
C HIS A 273 0.73 -13.84 8.14
N PHE A 274 1.87 -13.34 7.66
CA PHE A 274 2.99 -12.84 8.49
C PHE A 274 2.99 -11.32 8.64
N CYS A 275 2.03 -10.62 8.03
CA CYS A 275 1.93 -9.17 8.16
C CYS A 275 1.18 -8.81 9.44
N GLU A 276 1.81 -8.00 10.28
CA GLU A 276 1.26 -7.56 11.57
C GLU A 276 0.52 -6.22 11.48
N ASP A 277 0.61 -5.52 10.35
CA ASP A 277 0.06 -4.17 10.17
C ASP A 277 -1.18 -4.21 9.28
N PHE A 278 -2.30 -3.73 9.81
CA PHE A 278 -3.57 -3.58 9.08
C PHE A 278 -3.76 -2.16 8.54
N SER A 279 -3.53 -1.15 9.38
CA SER A 279 -3.95 0.23 9.16
C SER A 279 -2.85 1.11 8.56
N SER A 280 -1.76 0.51 8.07
CA SER A 280 -0.57 1.20 7.56
C SER A 280 -0.01 2.18 8.60
N GLU A 281 0.41 1.65 9.74
CA GLU A 281 0.62 2.42 10.97
C GLU A 281 1.74 3.44 10.92
N PHE A 282 2.64 3.31 9.95
CA PHE A 282 3.81 4.17 9.80
C PHE A 282 3.70 5.15 8.62
N ALA A 283 2.52 5.32 8.03
CA ALA A 283 2.29 6.28 6.96
C ALA A 283 2.22 7.73 7.50
N ASP A 284 2.21 8.72 6.61
CA ASP A 284 1.84 10.09 6.99
C ASP A 284 0.31 10.21 7.13
N ILE A 285 -0.39 9.57 6.20
CA ILE A 285 -1.84 9.44 6.14
C ILE A 285 -2.17 7.98 5.83
N SER A 286 -3.07 7.36 6.57
CA SER A 286 -3.63 6.06 6.20
C SER A 286 -5.07 6.15 5.72
N ALA A 287 -5.42 5.37 4.70
CA ALA A 287 -6.70 5.44 4.03
C ALA A 287 -7.35 4.08 3.76
N GLY A 288 -8.66 3.95 3.97
CA GLY A 288 -9.42 2.77 3.53
C GLY A 288 -10.92 2.86 3.80
N GLY A 289 -11.77 2.26 2.97
CA GLY A 289 -13.23 2.29 3.16
C GLY A 289 -13.80 1.11 3.96
N LEU A 290 -13.08 0.55 4.91
CA LEU A 290 -13.53 -0.62 5.67
C LEU A 290 -14.91 -0.40 6.32
N GLY A 291 -15.92 -1.20 5.97
CA GLY A 291 -17.26 -1.07 6.56
C GLY A 291 -18.00 0.23 6.24
N LEU A 292 -17.53 1.00 5.26
CA LEU A 292 -18.12 2.28 4.83
C LEU A 292 -18.68 2.18 3.41
N GLU A 293 -19.68 3.00 3.09
CA GLU A 293 -20.21 3.17 1.74
C GLU A 293 -19.97 4.61 1.26
N GLY A 294 -19.22 4.78 0.17
CA GLY A 294 -18.93 6.11 -0.40
C GLY A 294 -18.05 7.02 0.46
N TRP A 295 -17.46 6.51 1.54
CA TRP A 295 -16.55 7.23 2.44
C TRP A 295 -15.26 6.45 2.67
N THR A 296 -14.19 7.17 2.97
CA THR A 296 -12.87 6.62 3.27
C THR A 296 -12.45 7.04 4.66
N PHE A 297 -12.03 6.11 5.51
CA PHE A 297 -11.28 6.47 6.72
C PHE A 297 -10.02 7.20 6.32
N MET A 298 -9.73 8.33 6.95
CA MET A 298 -8.45 9.02 6.90
C MET A 298 -7.89 9.08 8.32
N ILE A 299 -6.86 8.27 8.59
CA ILE A 299 -6.12 8.25 9.84
C ILE A 299 -4.88 9.11 9.62
N ILE A 300 -4.88 10.31 10.18
CA ILE A 300 -3.79 11.28 10.03
C ILE A 300 -2.76 11.04 11.11
N ARG A 301 -1.51 10.78 10.71
CA ARG A 301 -0.47 10.30 11.63
C ARG A 301 0.64 11.31 11.87
N THR A 302 1.03 12.05 10.85
CA THR A 302 2.09 13.06 10.94
C THR A 302 1.54 14.47 10.74
N GLU A 303 2.29 15.48 11.19
CA GLU A 303 1.93 16.90 11.02
C GLU A 303 1.68 17.25 9.55
N LYS A 304 2.57 16.77 8.68
CA LYS A 304 2.43 16.93 7.24
C LYS A 304 1.13 16.33 6.68
N GLY A 305 0.68 15.21 7.25
CA GLY A 305 -0.60 14.62 6.89
C GLY A 305 -1.78 15.52 7.28
N GLU A 306 -1.70 16.18 8.44
CA GLU A 306 -2.73 17.09 8.94
C GLU A 306 -2.77 18.39 8.13
N GLU A 307 -1.60 18.97 7.83
CA GLU A 307 -1.48 20.15 6.98
C GLU A 307 -2.11 19.90 5.60
N LEU A 308 -1.83 18.75 4.98
CA LEU A 308 -2.36 18.40 3.67
C LEU A 308 -3.86 18.13 3.70
N LEU A 309 -4.36 17.37 4.67
CA LEU A 309 -5.81 17.16 4.81
C LEU A 309 -6.53 18.50 5.04
N SER A 310 -6.06 19.32 5.96
CA SER A 310 -6.65 20.63 6.26
C SER A 310 -6.65 21.56 5.04
N ALA A 311 -5.58 21.55 4.24
CA ALA A 311 -5.53 22.29 2.99
C ALA A 311 -6.58 21.78 1.98
N THR A 312 -6.80 20.47 1.89
CA THR A 312 -7.82 19.87 1.02
C THR A 312 -9.25 20.17 1.48
N GLU A 313 -9.49 20.19 2.80
CA GLU A 313 -10.78 20.58 3.41
C GLU A 313 -11.08 22.04 3.11
N LYS A 314 -10.11 22.93 3.38
CA LYS A 314 -10.24 24.37 3.12
C LYS A 314 -10.47 24.70 1.65
N ALA A 315 -9.86 23.93 0.75
CA ALA A 315 -10.05 24.08 -0.69
C ALA A 315 -11.35 23.45 -1.21
N GLY A 316 -12.13 22.78 -0.35
CA GLY A 316 -13.38 22.13 -0.73
C GLY A 316 -13.23 20.93 -1.67
N VAL A 317 -12.02 20.36 -1.80
CA VAL A 317 -11.78 19.19 -2.67
C VAL A 317 -12.07 17.86 -1.94
N ILE A 318 -12.04 17.89 -0.61
CA ILE A 318 -12.45 16.79 0.27
C ILE A 318 -13.41 17.34 1.31
N THR A 319 -14.54 16.66 1.51
CA THR A 319 -15.40 16.85 2.66
C THR A 319 -15.11 15.79 3.70
N THR A 320 -15.21 16.19 4.98
CA THR A 320 -15.01 15.29 6.10
C THR A 320 -16.20 15.29 7.05
N ARG A 321 -16.34 14.21 7.80
CA ARG A 321 -17.25 14.12 8.95
C ARG A 321 -16.63 13.27 10.05
N ASP A 322 -17.19 13.43 11.24
CA ASP A 322 -16.76 12.70 12.43
C ASP A 322 -16.94 11.18 12.25
N VAL A 323 -16.00 10.40 12.79
CA VAL A 323 -16.03 8.94 12.72
C VAL A 323 -17.11 8.32 13.60
N ASN A 324 -17.52 9.01 14.67
CA ASN A 324 -18.52 8.53 15.62
C ASN A 324 -19.90 8.34 14.97
N SER A 325 -20.14 8.91 13.78
CA SER A 325 -21.35 8.61 13.01
C SER A 325 -21.38 7.18 12.44
N GLU A 326 -20.25 6.46 12.46
CA GLU A 326 -20.10 5.12 11.87
C GLU A 326 -19.41 4.14 12.85
N GLN A 327 -19.99 3.98 14.05
CA GLN A 327 -19.39 3.19 15.14
C GLN A 327 -19.06 1.74 14.73
N ASN A 328 -19.88 1.13 13.87
CA ASN A 328 -19.63 -0.24 13.37
C ASN A 328 -18.36 -0.33 12.54
N ALA A 329 -18.11 0.66 11.67
CA ALA A 329 -16.91 0.72 10.85
C ALA A 329 -15.65 0.94 11.74
N LEU A 330 -15.76 1.80 12.76
CA LEU A 330 -14.69 2.03 13.73
C LEU A 330 -14.36 0.76 14.54
N ASN A 331 -15.38 0.06 15.03
CA ASN A 331 -15.21 -1.22 15.73
C ASN A 331 -14.53 -2.27 14.82
N LEU A 332 -14.85 -2.27 13.53
CA LEU A 332 -14.23 -3.17 12.56
C LEU A 332 -12.75 -2.83 12.32
N LEU A 333 -12.40 -1.55 12.22
CA LEU A 333 -11.01 -1.09 12.14
C LEU A 333 -10.19 -1.59 13.34
N ILE A 334 -10.71 -1.36 14.56
CA ILE A 334 -10.07 -1.82 15.81
C ILE A 334 -9.91 -3.34 15.82
N LYS A 335 -10.97 -4.09 15.48
CA LYS A 335 -10.97 -5.56 15.47
C LYS A 335 -9.94 -6.12 14.50
N LEU A 336 -9.86 -5.59 13.28
CA LEU A 336 -8.94 -6.08 12.26
C LEU A 336 -7.48 -5.69 12.57
N SER A 337 -7.23 -4.51 13.14
CA SER A 337 -5.90 -4.16 13.65
C SER A 337 -5.45 -5.10 14.77
N LYS A 338 -6.30 -5.40 15.78
CA LYS A 338 -5.97 -6.39 16.82
C LYS A 338 -5.68 -7.76 16.23
N LYS A 339 -6.50 -8.21 15.27
CA LYS A 339 -6.30 -9.50 14.60
C LYS A 339 -4.97 -9.56 13.87
N LYS A 340 -4.55 -8.46 13.22
CA LYS A 340 -3.27 -8.40 12.52
C LYS A 340 -2.08 -8.36 13.47
N HIS A 341 -2.15 -7.60 14.56
CA HIS A 341 -1.09 -7.63 15.58
C HIS A 341 -0.92 -8.99 16.28
N ALA A 342 -1.95 -9.84 16.29
CA ALA A 342 -1.88 -11.18 16.89
C ALA A 342 -1.19 -12.23 16.00
N VAL A 343 -0.75 -11.85 14.79
CA VAL A 343 0.07 -12.70 13.92
C VAL A 343 1.41 -12.99 14.61
N LYS A 344 1.84 -14.26 14.59
CA LYS A 344 3.12 -14.73 15.15
C LYS A 344 4.11 -15.11 14.07
#